data_AF-A0A2V8PP67-F1
#
_entry.id   AF-A0A2V8PP67-F1
#
_cell.length_a   1.000
_cell.length_b   1.000
_cell.length_c   1.000
_cell.angle_alpha   90.00
_cell.angle_beta   90.00
_cell.angle_gamma   90.00
#
_symmetry.space_group_name_H-M   'P 1'
#
loop_
_entity.id
_entity.type
_entity.pdbx_description
1 polymer ?
#
loop_
_entity_poly.entity_id
_entity_poly.type
_entity_poly.pdbx_seq_one_letter_code
_entity_poly.pdbx_strand_id
1 'polypeptide(L)'
;MINQERIKNLLLELVQIDSHSRKEREVALRLKSYCEEMGAQVEIDDAGEKVGGNTGNVIARFAGTIQGGEPIMMSAHMDTVVPGEGVKPIIEGDIIRTDETTVLGGDDKSGCAVIIEVIRCLQEQNIPHAPIEAIFSICEEVGLLGAKNVDVAKLKSKYGIVFDSDDPGFLFTKGPSSNHMEFRIHGLESHAGVAPEEGISAIKIAAEGLAAM
;
A
#
# COMPACT_ATOMS: atom_id res chain seq x y z
N MET A 1 22.28 7.49 -13.42
CA MET A 1 22.25 7.66 -11.96
C MET A 1 20.93 8.33 -11.58
N ILE A 2 20.35 8.01 -10.42
CA ILE A 2 19.08 8.58 -9.95
C ILE A 2 19.21 10.10 -9.76
N ASN A 3 18.17 10.87 -10.15
CA ASN A 3 18.13 12.30 -9.91
C ASN A 3 17.46 12.60 -8.56
N GLN A 4 18.26 12.93 -7.55
CA GLN A 4 17.82 13.15 -6.17
C GLN A 4 16.78 14.29 -6.04
N GLU A 5 16.98 15.40 -6.76
CA GLU A 5 16.02 16.52 -6.71
C GLU A 5 14.67 16.13 -7.35
N ARG A 6 14.71 15.37 -8.45
CA ARG A 6 13.49 14.94 -9.14
C ARG A 6 12.66 13.96 -8.31
N ILE A 7 13.30 12.93 -7.73
CA ILE A 7 12.58 11.98 -6.87
C ILE A 7 12.07 12.63 -5.60
N LYS A 8 12.84 13.56 -5.01
CA LYS A 8 12.40 14.35 -3.85
C LYS A 8 11.16 15.19 -4.20
N ASN A 9 11.18 15.90 -5.32
CA ASN A 9 10.04 16.71 -5.76
C ASN A 9 8.82 15.84 -6.06
N LEU A 10 9.02 14.66 -6.67
CA LEU A 10 7.94 13.70 -6.90
C LEU A 10 7.35 13.21 -5.58
N LEU A 11 8.18 12.82 -4.61
CA LEU A 11 7.70 12.40 -3.30
C LEU A 11 6.91 13.52 -2.60
N LEU A 12 7.45 14.74 -2.59
CA LEU A 12 6.76 15.91 -2.01
C LEU A 12 5.42 16.17 -2.68
N GLU A 13 5.34 16.01 -3.99
CA GLU A 13 4.09 16.11 -4.74
C GLU A 13 3.09 15.04 -4.30
N LEU A 14 3.49 13.76 -4.31
CA LEU A 14 2.61 12.65 -3.98
C LEU A 14 2.09 12.75 -2.54
N VAL A 15 2.94 13.07 -1.55
CA VAL A 15 2.52 13.14 -0.14
C VAL A 15 1.46 14.20 0.11
N GLN A 16 1.45 15.28 -0.68
CA GLN A 16 0.44 16.33 -0.61
C GLN A 16 -0.89 15.97 -1.28
N ILE A 17 -0.98 14.85 -2.01
CA ILE A 17 -2.23 14.35 -2.57
C ILE A 17 -2.94 13.48 -1.53
N ASP A 18 -4.07 13.93 -1.01
CA ASP A 18 -4.84 13.17 -0.04
C ASP A 18 -5.26 11.80 -0.58
N SER A 19 -4.97 10.74 0.19
CA SER A 19 -5.19 9.37 -0.26
C SER A 19 -5.44 8.37 0.87
N HIS A 20 -6.29 8.69 1.85
CA HIS A 20 -6.71 7.65 2.82
C HIS A 20 -7.29 6.44 2.09
N SER A 21 -7.20 5.26 2.70
CA SER A 21 -7.79 4.04 2.13
C SER A 21 -9.24 4.27 1.71
N ARG A 22 -9.59 3.80 0.50
CA ARG A 22 -10.86 4.01 -0.23
C ARG A 22 -11.03 5.39 -0.90
N LYS A 23 -10.09 6.33 -0.74
CA LYS A 23 -10.13 7.67 -1.32
C LYS A 23 -8.97 7.97 -2.30
N GLU A 24 -8.32 6.96 -2.85
CA GLU A 24 -7.04 7.04 -3.57
C GLU A 24 -7.12 7.63 -5.00
N ARG A 25 -8.31 8.02 -5.49
CA ARG A 25 -8.51 8.46 -6.90
C ARG A 25 -7.50 9.47 -7.41
N GLU A 26 -7.23 10.54 -6.67
CA GLU A 26 -6.38 11.63 -7.17
C GLU A 26 -4.92 11.18 -7.34
N VAL A 27 -4.39 10.40 -6.40
CA VAL A 27 -3.04 9.83 -6.52
C VAL A 27 -2.98 8.76 -7.61
N ALA A 28 -4.04 7.95 -7.76
CA ALA A 28 -4.14 6.96 -8.83
C ALA A 28 -4.13 7.60 -10.23
N LEU A 29 -4.91 8.67 -10.43
CA LEU A 29 -4.93 9.44 -11.67
C LEU A 29 -3.56 10.08 -11.94
N ARG A 30 -2.88 10.54 -10.90
CA ARG A 30 -1.55 11.15 -11.05
C ARG A 30 -0.49 10.14 -11.46
N LEU A 31 -0.44 8.98 -10.81
CA LEU A 31 0.47 7.89 -11.16
C LEU A 31 0.16 7.31 -12.55
N LYS A 32 -1.12 7.19 -12.90
CA LYS A 32 -1.56 6.82 -14.26
C LYS A 32 -0.99 7.80 -15.30
N SER A 33 -1.15 9.11 -15.10
CA SER A 33 -0.62 10.13 -16.02
C SER A 33 0.89 9.98 -16.20
N TYR A 34 1.64 9.84 -15.11
CA TYR A 34 3.09 9.64 -15.18
C TYR A 34 3.47 8.39 -15.97
N CYS A 35 2.77 7.28 -15.77
CA CYS A 35 3.02 6.04 -16.49
C CYS A 35 2.69 6.17 -17.99
N GLU A 36 1.55 6.77 -18.35
CA GLU A 36 1.14 6.99 -19.74
C GLU A 36 2.10 7.93 -20.47
N GLU A 37 2.54 9.02 -19.82
CA GLU A 37 3.54 9.96 -20.36
C GLU A 37 4.90 9.27 -20.64
N MET A 38 5.24 8.25 -19.84
CA MET A 38 6.43 7.40 -20.05
C MET A 38 6.16 6.23 -21.02
N GLY A 39 5.01 6.20 -21.69
CA GLY A 39 4.69 5.23 -22.74
C GLY A 39 4.14 3.89 -22.25
N ALA A 40 3.68 3.79 -21.00
CA ALA A 40 3.02 2.58 -20.52
C ALA A 40 1.61 2.40 -21.11
N GLN A 41 1.19 1.15 -21.24
CA GLN A 41 -0.23 0.82 -21.29
C GLN A 41 -0.76 0.71 -19.86
N VAL A 42 -1.72 1.56 -19.49
CA VAL A 42 -2.25 1.63 -18.12
C VAL A 42 -3.71 1.21 -18.06
N GLU A 43 -4.02 0.36 -17.09
CA GLU A 43 -5.38 -0.08 -16.73
C GLU A 43 -5.63 0.32 -15.27
N ILE A 44 -6.83 0.82 -14.97
CA ILE A 44 -7.33 0.88 -13.59
C ILE A 44 -8.35 -0.24 -13.47
N ASP A 45 -8.13 -1.17 -12.54
CA ASP A 45 -9.01 -2.34 -12.38
C ASP A 45 -10.31 -2.01 -11.62
N ASP A 46 -11.11 -3.03 -11.35
CA ASP A 46 -12.40 -2.93 -10.66
C ASP A 46 -12.29 -3.11 -9.14
N ALA A 47 -11.08 -3.10 -8.55
CA ALA A 47 -10.89 -3.34 -7.12
C ALA A 47 -11.64 -2.31 -6.26
N GLY A 48 -11.73 -1.06 -6.72
CA GLY A 48 -12.46 0.01 -6.04
C GLY A 48 -13.93 -0.35 -5.77
N GLU A 49 -14.61 -0.94 -6.75
CA GLU A 49 -16.01 -1.36 -6.61
C GLU A 49 -16.15 -2.46 -5.54
N LYS A 50 -15.19 -3.38 -5.47
CA LYS A 50 -15.19 -4.53 -4.55
C LYS A 50 -14.89 -4.14 -3.10
N VAL A 51 -14.12 -3.09 -2.88
CA VAL A 51 -13.68 -2.66 -1.53
C VAL A 51 -14.44 -1.43 -1.01
N GLY A 52 -15.37 -0.90 -1.80
CA GLY A 52 -16.09 0.34 -1.49
C GLY A 52 -15.21 1.59 -1.57
N GLY A 53 -14.23 1.59 -2.48
CA GLY A 53 -13.31 2.68 -2.77
C GLY A 53 -13.72 3.52 -3.98
N ASN A 54 -13.03 4.65 -4.18
CA ASN A 54 -13.31 5.59 -5.27
C ASN A 54 -12.46 5.36 -6.54
N THR A 55 -11.53 4.40 -6.53
CA THR A 55 -10.69 3.99 -7.67
C THR A 55 -10.23 2.53 -7.49
N GLY A 56 -9.78 1.89 -8.58
CA GLY A 56 -9.11 0.58 -8.55
C GLY A 56 -7.59 0.69 -8.44
N ASN A 57 -6.92 -0.47 -8.48
CA ASN A 57 -5.46 -0.55 -8.58
C ASN A 57 -5.01 0.00 -9.94
N VAL A 58 -3.88 0.71 -9.98
CA VAL A 58 -3.27 1.17 -11.23
C VAL A 58 -2.26 0.13 -11.69
N ILE A 59 -2.47 -0.44 -12.88
CA ILE A 59 -1.60 -1.47 -13.47
C ILE A 59 -1.00 -0.91 -14.76
N ALA A 60 0.29 -0.59 -14.73
CA ALA A 60 1.03 -0.01 -15.84
C ALA A 60 2.03 -1.01 -16.44
N ARG A 61 1.97 -1.19 -17.77
CA ARG A 61 2.81 -2.14 -18.51
C ARG A 61 3.77 -1.40 -19.43
N PHE A 62 5.06 -1.51 -19.15
CA PHE A 62 6.15 -0.91 -19.93
C PHE A 62 6.81 -1.96 -20.81
N ALA A 63 7.03 -1.63 -22.08
CA ALA A 63 7.78 -2.50 -22.99
C ALA A 63 9.25 -2.56 -22.57
N GLY A 64 9.86 -3.75 -22.65
CA GLY A 64 11.28 -3.94 -22.43
C GLY A 64 12.10 -3.65 -23.68
N THR A 65 13.39 -3.38 -23.49
CA THR A 65 14.37 -3.21 -24.57
C THR A 65 15.22 -4.47 -24.79
N ILE A 66 15.23 -5.40 -23.83
CA ILE A 66 15.89 -6.70 -23.96
C ILE A 66 14.98 -7.67 -24.71
N GLN A 67 15.45 -8.18 -25.86
CA GLN A 67 14.73 -9.18 -26.64
C GLN A 67 14.56 -10.47 -25.82
N GLY A 68 13.31 -10.92 -25.67
CA GLY A 68 12.99 -12.12 -24.88
C GLY A 68 13.15 -11.96 -23.38
N GLY A 69 13.31 -10.73 -22.86
CA GLY A 69 13.36 -10.48 -21.42
C GLY A 69 12.07 -10.92 -20.72
N GLU A 70 12.20 -11.67 -19.63
CA GLU A 70 11.05 -12.05 -18.80
C GLU A 70 10.55 -10.83 -18.01
N PRO A 71 9.24 -10.52 -18.00
CA PRO A 71 8.71 -9.37 -17.28
C PRO A 71 8.96 -9.45 -15.77
N ILE A 72 9.23 -8.30 -15.16
CA ILE A 72 9.34 -8.14 -13.71
C ILE A 72 8.22 -7.21 -13.20
N MET A 73 7.64 -7.57 -12.06
CA MET A 73 6.65 -6.74 -11.39
C MET A 73 7.33 -5.82 -10.37
N MET A 74 6.88 -4.57 -10.30
CA MET A 74 7.20 -3.64 -9.24
C MET A 74 5.91 -3.17 -8.59
N SER A 75 5.83 -3.16 -7.26
CA SER A 75 4.61 -2.76 -6.56
C SER A 75 4.88 -1.78 -5.43
N ALA A 76 3.92 -0.89 -5.23
CA ALA A 76 3.81 0.02 -4.09
C ALA A 76 2.32 0.24 -3.79
N HIS A 77 1.97 0.75 -2.61
CA HIS A 77 0.58 1.12 -2.32
C HIS A 77 0.37 2.64 -2.31
N MET A 78 -0.86 3.06 -2.65
CA MET A 78 -1.21 4.46 -2.84
C MET A 78 -1.88 5.08 -1.61
N ASP A 79 -2.45 4.23 -0.76
CA ASP A 79 -3.22 4.70 0.38
C ASP A 79 -2.33 5.10 1.56
N THR A 80 -2.93 5.81 2.51
CA THR A 80 -2.28 6.19 3.77
C THR A 80 -3.24 5.98 4.94
N VAL A 81 -2.69 5.79 6.13
CA VAL A 81 -3.46 5.78 7.38
C VAL A 81 -3.98 7.17 7.78
N VAL A 82 -4.95 7.17 8.70
CA VAL A 82 -5.46 8.40 9.34
C VAL A 82 -4.56 8.79 10.52
N PRO A 83 -4.17 10.07 10.69
CA PRO A 83 -4.53 11.25 9.90
C PRO A 83 -3.52 11.58 8.77
N GLY A 84 -3.86 11.36 7.50
CA GLY A 84 -3.01 11.64 6.33
C GLY A 84 -3.59 12.62 5.28
N GLU A 85 -4.55 13.47 5.65
CA GLU A 85 -5.17 14.47 4.77
C GLU A 85 -4.60 15.87 5.08
N GLY A 86 -4.28 16.67 4.05
CA GLY A 86 -3.73 18.02 4.20
C GLY A 86 -2.26 18.06 4.65
N VAL A 87 -1.47 17.05 4.26
CA VAL A 87 -0.06 16.90 4.64
C VAL A 87 0.76 18.12 4.21
N LYS A 88 1.57 18.65 5.15
CA LYS A 88 2.49 19.77 4.92
C LYS A 88 3.93 19.30 5.13
N PRO A 89 4.62 18.80 4.10
CA PRO A 89 5.97 18.32 4.25
C PRO A 89 6.95 19.47 4.55
N ILE A 90 7.83 19.24 5.52
CA ILE A 90 8.92 20.13 5.92
C ILE A 90 10.22 19.41 5.58
N ILE A 91 11.10 20.09 4.83
CA ILE A 91 12.41 19.57 4.43
C ILE A 91 13.46 20.11 5.39
N GLU A 92 14.20 19.20 6.02
CA GLU A 92 15.30 19.52 6.93
C GLU A 92 16.53 18.70 6.58
N GLY A 93 17.42 19.29 5.77
CA GLY A 93 18.53 18.58 5.18
C GLY A 93 18.02 17.44 4.30
N ASP A 94 18.39 16.21 4.68
CA ASP A 94 18.01 14.98 3.96
C ASP A 94 16.73 14.32 4.53
N ILE A 95 16.08 14.94 5.52
CA ILE A 95 14.88 14.42 6.18
C ILE A 95 13.65 15.21 5.70
N ILE A 96 12.61 14.49 5.29
CA ILE A 96 11.27 15.04 5.05
C ILE A 96 10.40 14.62 6.24
N ARG A 97 9.76 15.57 6.91
CA ARG A 97 8.87 15.33 8.05
C ARG A 97 7.60 16.17 7.96
N THR A 98 6.65 15.96 8.85
CA THR A 98 5.43 16.78 8.96
C THR A 98 5.53 17.76 10.13
N ASP A 99 4.52 18.62 10.28
CA ASP A 99 4.29 19.45 11.47
C ASP A 99 3.63 18.68 12.62
N GLU A 100 3.68 17.34 12.59
CA GLU A 100 3.09 16.41 13.55
C GLU A 100 1.55 16.41 13.63
N THR A 101 0.87 17.20 12.79
CA THR A 101 -0.61 17.18 12.71
C THR A 101 -1.14 16.04 11.84
N THR A 102 -0.28 15.48 10.99
CA THR A 102 -0.57 14.41 10.04
C THR A 102 0.59 13.41 9.95
N VAL A 103 0.32 12.18 9.50
CA VAL A 103 1.34 11.29 8.97
C VAL A 103 1.89 11.86 7.66
N LEU A 104 3.14 11.53 7.32
CA LEU A 104 3.74 12.01 6.07
C LEU A 104 3.14 11.32 4.83
N GLY A 105 2.73 10.05 4.96
CA GLY A 105 2.42 9.20 3.81
C GLY A 105 3.67 8.79 3.02
N GLY A 106 4.84 8.77 3.67
CA GLY A 106 6.07 8.19 3.08
C GLY A 106 5.90 6.70 2.81
N ASP A 107 5.27 6.00 3.76
CA ASP A 107 4.59 4.72 3.57
C ASP A 107 3.24 4.97 2.86
N ASP A 108 3.04 4.58 1.59
CA ASP A 108 4.05 4.04 0.63
C ASP A 108 4.18 4.89 -0.65
N LYS A 109 4.00 6.21 -0.50
CA LYS A 109 4.26 7.13 -1.63
C LYS A 109 5.74 7.22 -1.98
N SER A 110 6.63 6.79 -1.06
CA SER A 110 8.05 6.64 -1.36
C SER A 110 8.31 5.48 -2.33
N GLY A 111 7.70 4.31 -2.14
CA GLY A 111 7.74 3.21 -3.11
C GLY A 111 7.16 3.64 -4.46
N CYS A 112 6.04 4.37 -4.45
CA CYS A 112 5.47 4.94 -5.67
C CYS A 112 6.47 5.85 -6.42
N ALA A 113 7.14 6.76 -5.70
CA ALA A 113 8.14 7.65 -6.28
C ALA A 113 9.37 6.90 -6.82
N VAL A 114 9.83 5.86 -6.10
CA VAL A 114 10.95 4.99 -6.52
C VAL A 114 10.64 4.32 -7.85
N ILE A 115 9.46 3.71 -8.01
CA ILE A 115 9.07 3.01 -9.24
C ILE A 115 9.09 3.98 -10.43
N ILE A 116 8.47 5.16 -10.29
CA ILE A 116 8.41 6.17 -11.36
C ILE A 116 9.81 6.66 -11.74
N GLU A 117 10.67 6.99 -10.76
CA GLU A 117 12.01 7.50 -11.03
C GLU A 117 12.92 6.43 -11.66
N VAL A 118 12.82 5.18 -11.21
CA VAL A 118 13.59 4.07 -11.79
C VAL A 118 13.24 3.91 -13.27
N ILE A 119 11.96 3.84 -13.62
CA ILE A 119 11.52 3.67 -15.00
C ILE A 119 11.99 4.84 -15.87
N ARG A 120 11.84 6.08 -15.38
CA ARG A 120 12.31 7.28 -16.07
C ARG A 120 13.81 7.23 -16.33
N CYS A 121 14.59 6.83 -15.32
CA CYS A 121 16.05 6.70 -15.45
C CYS A 121 16.47 5.62 -16.44
N LEU A 122 15.76 4.48 -16.49
CA LEU A 122 16.01 3.42 -17.47
C LEU A 122 15.87 3.96 -18.90
N GLN A 123 14.81 4.74 -19.16
CA GLN A 123 14.54 5.34 -20.47
C GLN A 123 15.55 6.44 -20.83
N GLU A 124 15.76 7.42 -19.94
CA GLU A 124 16.64 8.57 -20.19
C GLU A 124 18.09 8.15 -20.47
N GLN A 125 18.56 7.10 -19.80
CA GLN A 125 19.92 6.59 -19.95
C GLN A 125 20.03 5.46 -20.97
N ASN A 126 18.93 5.08 -21.63
CA ASN A 126 18.87 3.94 -22.55
C ASN A 126 19.45 2.65 -21.95
N ILE A 127 19.17 2.40 -20.66
CA ILE A 127 19.64 1.21 -19.97
C ILE A 127 18.83 0.01 -20.49
N PRO A 128 19.46 -1.08 -20.95
CA PRO A 128 18.73 -2.28 -21.33
C PRO A 128 17.94 -2.86 -20.15
N HIS A 129 16.65 -3.11 -20.34
CA HIS A 129 15.77 -3.67 -19.32
C HIS A 129 14.73 -4.63 -19.90
N ALA A 130 14.25 -5.55 -19.07
CA ALA A 130 13.11 -6.40 -19.38
C ALA A 130 11.79 -5.58 -19.33
N PRO A 131 10.66 -6.11 -19.83
CA PRO A 131 9.37 -5.49 -19.62
C PRO A 131 9.07 -5.34 -18.12
N ILE A 132 8.36 -4.26 -17.74
CA ILE A 132 8.03 -3.97 -16.35
C ILE A 132 6.51 -3.87 -16.21
N GLU A 133 5.96 -4.55 -15.21
CA GLU A 133 4.57 -4.38 -14.77
C GLU A 133 4.59 -3.64 -13.43
N ALA A 134 4.29 -2.34 -13.44
CA ALA A 134 4.17 -1.53 -12.23
C ALA A 134 2.72 -1.58 -11.72
N ILE A 135 2.54 -1.94 -10.45
CA ILE A 135 1.24 -2.03 -9.79
C ILE A 135 1.23 -1.05 -8.62
N PHE A 136 0.27 -0.14 -8.62
CA PHE A 136 0.02 0.74 -7.48
C PHE A 136 -1.32 0.34 -6.86
N SER A 137 -1.26 -0.34 -5.70
CA SER A 137 -2.45 -0.91 -5.07
C SER A 137 -3.20 0.11 -4.22
N ILE A 138 -4.52 -0.10 -4.10
CA ILE A 138 -5.38 0.61 -3.13
C ILE A 138 -5.48 -0.18 -1.82
N CYS A 139 -5.89 0.47 -0.74
CA CYS A 139 -6.35 -0.17 0.49
C CYS A 139 -5.40 -1.26 1.06
N GLU A 140 -4.09 -1.05 1.05
CA GLU A 140 -3.11 -1.91 1.74
C GLU A 140 -3.38 -1.88 3.25
N GLU A 141 -3.51 -0.66 3.79
CA GLU A 141 -3.52 -0.34 5.23
C GLU A 141 -4.77 -0.88 5.96
N VAL A 142 -5.77 -1.30 5.19
CA VAL A 142 -7.04 -1.88 5.68
C VAL A 142 -7.17 -3.37 5.34
N GLY A 143 -6.04 -4.04 5.14
CA GLY A 143 -5.93 -5.49 5.05
C GLY A 143 -5.66 -6.02 3.65
N LEU A 144 -4.76 -5.37 2.91
CA LEU A 144 -4.30 -5.78 1.58
C LEU A 144 -5.44 -5.87 0.55
N LEU A 145 -6.47 -5.04 0.69
CA LEU A 145 -7.72 -5.23 -0.05
C LEU A 145 -7.53 -5.00 -1.55
N GLY A 146 -6.72 -4.02 -1.97
CA GLY A 146 -6.41 -3.83 -3.39
C GLY A 146 -5.64 -5.01 -3.97
N ALA A 147 -4.55 -5.41 -3.32
CA ALA A 147 -3.73 -6.54 -3.75
C ALA A 147 -4.52 -7.85 -3.87
N LYS A 148 -5.45 -8.12 -2.95
CA LYS A 148 -6.37 -9.29 -3.01
C LYS A 148 -7.31 -9.29 -4.21
N ASN A 149 -7.52 -8.13 -4.84
CA ASN A 149 -8.42 -7.97 -5.99
C ASN A 149 -7.68 -7.85 -7.33
N VAL A 150 -6.35 -7.85 -7.33
CA VAL A 150 -5.56 -7.88 -8.57
C VAL A 150 -5.77 -9.23 -9.28
N ASP A 151 -6.17 -9.18 -10.55
CA ASP A 151 -6.27 -10.38 -11.39
C ASP A 151 -4.86 -10.83 -11.84
N VAL A 152 -4.26 -11.70 -11.03
CA VAL A 152 -2.92 -12.25 -11.28
C VAL A 152 -2.82 -13.02 -12.61
N ALA A 153 -3.93 -13.48 -13.19
CA ALA A 153 -3.92 -14.16 -14.49
C ALA A 153 -3.64 -13.19 -15.65
N LYS A 154 -3.85 -11.88 -15.45
CA LYS A 154 -3.50 -10.84 -16.41
C LYS A 154 -2.05 -10.37 -16.31
N LEU A 155 -1.32 -10.80 -15.28
CA LEU A 155 0.10 -10.46 -15.10
C LEU A 155 0.98 -11.44 -15.88
N LYS A 156 2.02 -10.91 -16.51
CA LYS A 156 3.02 -11.72 -17.23
C LYS A 156 4.27 -11.98 -16.39
N SER A 157 4.48 -11.17 -15.35
CA SER A 157 5.64 -11.27 -14.47
C SER A 157 5.55 -12.49 -13.56
N LYS A 158 6.65 -13.23 -13.44
CA LYS A 158 6.76 -14.39 -12.53
C LYS A 158 7.30 -14.04 -11.16
N TYR A 159 8.02 -12.92 -11.08
CA TYR A 159 8.65 -12.41 -9.87
C TYR A 159 8.43 -10.90 -9.83
N GLY A 160 8.44 -10.34 -8.63
CA GLY A 160 8.36 -8.91 -8.44
C GLY A 160 8.97 -8.46 -7.14
N ILE A 161 9.10 -7.15 -7.01
CA ILE A 161 9.62 -6.47 -5.83
C ILE A 161 8.54 -5.50 -5.36
N VAL A 162 8.20 -5.58 -4.08
CA VAL A 162 7.31 -4.62 -3.41
C VAL A 162 8.20 -3.62 -2.67
N PHE A 163 8.00 -2.34 -2.89
CA PHE A 163 8.80 -1.25 -2.32
C PHE A 163 8.18 -0.69 -1.05
N ASP A 164 7.79 -1.56 -0.13
CA ASP A 164 7.01 -1.23 1.07
C ASP A 164 7.73 -1.79 2.31
N SER A 165 8.85 -1.15 2.66
CA SER A 165 9.77 -1.58 3.71
C SER A 165 10.37 -0.36 4.40
N ASP A 166 10.65 -0.48 5.70
CA ASP A 166 11.18 0.59 6.53
C ASP A 166 12.66 0.93 6.24
N ASP A 167 13.44 -0.04 5.75
CA ASP A 167 14.86 0.13 5.46
C ASP A 167 15.22 -0.36 4.04
N PRO A 168 15.88 0.48 3.19
CA PRO A 168 16.31 0.10 1.84
C PRO A 168 17.46 -0.91 1.79
N GLY A 169 18.11 -1.22 2.92
CA GLY A 169 19.22 -2.17 3.05
C GLY A 169 18.77 -3.62 3.21
N PHE A 170 17.48 -3.89 3.36
CA PHE A 170 16.94 -5.22 3.61
C PHE A 170 16.06 -5.72 2.48
N LEU A 171 16.09 -7.05 2.28
CA LEU A 171 15.19 -7.77 1.39
C LEU A 171 14.39 -8.79 2.19
N PHE A 172 13.10 -8.53 2.36
CA PHE A 172 12.19 -9.43 3.03
C PHE A 172 11.71 -10.52 2.06
N THR A 173 12.06 -11.77 2.34
CA THR A 173 11.69 -12.93 1.49
C THR A 173 10.62 -13.82 2.10
N LYS A 174 10.20 -13.53 3.34
CA LYS A 174 9.21 -14.29 4.10
C LYS A 174 8.44 -13.34 5.02
N GLY A 175 7.13 -13.56 5.11
CA GLY A 175 6.26 -12.96 6.12
C GLY A 175 5.37 -14.05 6.75
N PRO A 176 4.88 -13.85 7.98
CA PRO A 176 3.94 -14.78 8.59
C PRO A 176 2.55 -14.67 7.94
N SER A 177 1.75 -15.73 8.04
CA SER A 177 0.30 -15.62 7.80
C SER A 177 -0.40 -15.07 9.04
N SER A 178 -1.40 -14.22 8.86
CA SER A 178 -2.26 -13.73 9.95
C SER A 178 -3.66 -14.36 9.86
N ASN A 179 -4.16 -14.89 10.98
CA ASN A 179 -5.52 -15.41 11.11
C ASN A 179 -6.27 -14.57 12.14
N HIS A 180 -7.39 -13.98 11.73
CA HIS A 180 -8.28 -13.26 12.63
C HIS A 180 -9.32 -14.23 13.18
N MET A 181 -9.48 -14.28 14.51
CA MET A 181 -10.46 -15.13 15.20
C MET A 181 -11.38 -14.26 16.05
N GLU A 182 -12.70 -14.39 15.84
CA GLU A 182 -13.73 -13.71 16.65
C GLU A 182 -14.42 -14.73 17.55
N PHE A 183 -14.46 -14.45 18.86
CA PHE A 183 -15.17 -15.28 19.85
C PHE A 183 -16.30 -14.47 20.47
N ARG A 184 -17.53 -14.97 20.38
CA ARG A 184 -18.71 -14.40 21.06
C ARG A 184 -19.04 -15.23 22.28
N ILE A 185 -18.87 -14.65 23.46
CA ILE A 185 -19.08 -15.33 24.74
C ILE A 185 -20.40 -14.83 25.33
N HIS A 186 -21.32 -15.76 25.55
CA HIS A 186 -22.61 -15.48 26.15
C HIS A 186 -22.62 -15.90 27.61
N GLY A 187 -23.02 -14.99 28.48
CA GLY A 187 -23.24 -15.23 29.90
C GLY A 187 -24.72 -15.43 30.23
N LEU A 188 -25.02 -15.44 31.51
CA LEU A 188 -26.38 -15.41 32.05
C LEU A 188 -26.47 -14.21 32.99
N GLU A 189 -27.43 -13.33 32.76
CA GLU A 189 -27.60 -12.11 33.57
C GLU A 189 -28.17 -12.42 34.95
N SER A 190 -27.69 -11.70 35.97
CA SER A 190 -28.27 -11.67 37.31
C SER A 190 -27.91 -10.36 38.00
N HIS A 191 -28.68 -9.98 39.02
CA HIS A 191 -28.40 -8.80 39.84
C HIS A 191 -27.14 -9.03 40.70
N ALA A 192 -26.03 -8.39 40.33
CA ALA A 192 -24.71 -8.62 40.92
C ALA A 192 -24.62 -8.43 42.44
N GLY A 193 -25.45 -7.54 43.03
CA GLY A 193 -25.49 -7.31 44.47
C GLY A 193 -26.49 -8.18 45.26
N VAL A 194 -27.28 -9.02 44.59
CA VAL A 194 -28.36 -9.80 45.22
C VAL A 194 -28.15 -11.30 45.05
N ALA A 195 -27.93 -11.77 43.83
CA ALA A 195 -27.79 -13.19 43.53
C ALA A 195 -26.78 -13.44 42.40
N PRO A 196 -25.52 -12.97 42.51
CA PRO A 196 -24.51 -13.15 41.46
C PRO A 196 -24.27 -14.62 41.08
N GLU A 197 -24.52 -15.56 42.01
CA GLU A 197 -24.43 -17.00 41.81
C GLU A 197 -25.51 -17.57 40.87
N GLU A 198 -26.62 -16.86 40.66
CA GLU A 198 -27.64 -17.22 39.67
C GLU A 198 -27.25 -16.78 38.24
N GLY A 199 -26.21 -15.95 38.11
CA GLY A 199 -25.67 -15.48 36.85
C GLY A 199 -24.41 -16.21 36.41
N ILE A 200 -24.01 -15.96 35.17
CA ILE A 200 -22.74 -16.42 34.58
C ILE A 200 -22.10 -15.21 33.90
N SER A 201 -21.00 -14.72 34.47
CA SER A 201 -20.28 -13.58 33.89
C SER A 201 -19.52 -14.00 32.63
N ALA A 202 -19.97 -13.51 31.47
CA ALA A 202 -19.24 -13.67 30.20
C ALA A 202 -17.82 -13.10 30.27
N ILE A 203 -17.63 -12.01 31.04
CA ILE A 203 -16.31 -11.39 31.26
C ILE A 203 -15.38 -12.36 31.98
N LYS A 204 -15.87 -13.04 33.02
CA LYS A 204 -15.08 -14.03 33.77
C LYS A 204 -14.67 -15.19 32.87
N ILE A 205 -15.60 -15.74 32.08
CA ILE A 205 -15.31 -16.81 31.12
C ILE A 205 -14.26 -16.36 30.10
N ALA A 206 -14.40 -15.15 29.55
CA ALA A 206 -13.44 -14.59 28.61
C ALA A 206 -12.03 -14.50 29.22
N ALA A 207 -11.94 -13.97 30.44
CA ALA A 207 -10.67 -13.81 31.14
C ALA A 207 -10.01 -15.16 31.47
N GLU A 208 -10.79 -16.14 31.93
CA GLU A 208 -10.29 -17.49 32.22
C GLU A 208 -9.85 -18.22 30.95
N GLY A 209 -10.61 -18.07 29.86
CA GLY A 209 -10.23 -18.60 28.55
C GLY A 209 -8.90 -18.02 28.07
N LEU A 210 -8.75 -16.69 28.12
CA LEU A 210 -7.49 -16.01 27.74
C LEU A 210 -6.32 -16.42 28.62
N ALA A 211 -6.52 -16.59 29.92
CA ALA A 211 -5.46 -16.99 30.86
C ALA A 211 -4.99 -18.44 30.68
N ALA A 212 -5.79 -19.28 30.02
CA ALA A 212 -5.49 -20.69 29.78
C ALA A 212 -4.88 -20.98 28.40
N MET A 213 -4.71 -19.95 27.56
CA MET A 213 -4.10 -20.05 26.22
C MET A 213 -2.57 -20.03 26.24
#